data_AF-A0A1G5SCY9-F1
#
_entry.id   AF-A0A1G5SCY9-F1
#
_cell.length_a   1.000
_cell.length_b   1.000
_cell.length_c   1.000
_cell.angle_alpha   90.00
_cell.angle_beta   90.00
_cell.angle_gamma   90.00
#
_symmetry.space_group_name_H-M   'P 1'
#
loop_
_entity.id
_entity.type
_entity.pdbx_description
1 polymer ?
#
loop_
_entity_poly.entity_id
_entity_poly.type
_entity_poly.pdbx_seq_one_letter_code
_entity_poly.pdbx_strand_id
1 'polypeptide(L)'
;MEDLLILSKSVLESIKDTTLFYPCSGNDLLIPIEFFSPYVTDFWFVDKGYFSPRNKDTRNYGLDAPADKQEPLLRMDQRYNLLERKINGPVSCSSYDKDIDPCTLTEIYRHNPTGRIIKINRRNGYGFSAFRKEISTLGVFFYRGDSLGEGGSGNLWLLNEHINDVCLKLIDVGLIVSDGSNPGMRMRKKGIYREFWKYRETGAYSEENYDPEYLIKSMRSFNDYGGREFNCVGYAGHRYGPTMIWQVCNTLGNYDRNSSNVINELMNDLEEKNLIQQNQ
;
A
#
# COMPACT_ATOMS: atom_id res chain seq x y z
N MET A 1 -5.72 -16.19 15.41
CA MET A 1 -5.63 -14.94 14.61
C MET A 1 -4.36 -14.15 14.95
N GLU A 2 -3.78 -14.36 16.14
CA GLU A 2 -2.49 -13.79 16.57
C GLU A 2 -1.30 -14.22 15.68
N ASP A 3 -1.40 -15.31 14.92
CA ASP A 3 -0.27 -15.85 14.14
C ASP A 3 -0.04 -15.20 12.77
N LEU A 4 -0.78 -14.14 12.43
CA LEU A 4 -0.67 -13.51 11.10
C LEU A 4 0.22 -12.26 11.07
N LEU A 5 0.47 -11.62 12.21
CA LEU A 5 1.32 -10.43 12.30
C LEU A 5 2.50 -10.68 13.24
N ILE A 6 3.70 -10.70 12.69
CA ILE A 6 4.95 -10.72 13.45
C ILE A 6 5.62 -9.38 13.24
N LEU A 7 5.54 -8.52 14.25
CA LEU A 7 6.17 -7.20 14.24
C LEU A 7 6.38 -6.73 15.68
N SER A 8 7.52 -6.11 15.97
CA SER A 8 7.79 -5.62 17.32
C SER A 8 6.91 -4.41 17.65
N LYS A 9 6.53 -4.29 18.93
CA LYS A 9 5.73 -3.17 19.41
C LYS A 9 6.43 -1.82 19.17
N SER A 10 7.75 -1.74 19.30
CA SER A 10 8.49 -0.48 19.08
C SER A 10 8.36 0.03 17.65
N VAL A 11 8.31 -0.87 16.66
CA VAL A 11 8.07 -0.50 15.26
C VAL A 11 6.62 -0.06 15.05
N LEU A 12 5.65 -0.70 15.71
CA LEU A 12 4.25 -0.28 15.64
C LEU A 12 4.00 1.08 16.29
N GLU A 13 4.70 1.40 17.38
CA GLU A 13 4.61 2.72 18.03
C GLU A 13 5.18 3.85 17.16
N SER A 14 6.11 3.57 16.23
CA SER A 14 6.67 4.61 15.35
C SER A 14 5.69 5.10 14.28
N ILE A 15 4.64 4.33 13.99
CA ILE A 15 3.55 4.69 13.07
C ILE A 15 2.29 5.14 13.80
N LYS A 16 2.40 5.50 15.08
CA LYS A 16 1.25 5.89 15.89
C LYS A 16 0.57 7.16 15.38
N ASP A 17 -0.76 7.12 15.35
CA ASP A 17 -1.65 8.20 14.91
C ASP A 17 -1.40 8.65 13.45
N THR A 18 -0.86 7.75 12.63
CA THR A 18 -0.56 8.01 11.22
C THR A 18 -1.67 7.52 10.28
N THR A 19 -1.39 7.61 8.98
CA THR A 19 -2.24 7.15 7.88
C THR A 19 -1.71 5.86 7.26
N LEU A 20 -2.61 4.92 6.97
CA LEU A 20 -2.38 3.76 6.12
C LEU A 20 -3.03 3.97 4.75
N PHE A 21 -2.31 3.71 3.68
CA PHE A 21 -2.82 3.74 2.31
C PHE A 21 -2.67 2.36 1.66
N TYR A 22 -3.78 1.82 1.14
CA TYR A 22 -3.82 0.55 0.43
C TYR A 22 -4.46 0.74 -0.96
N PRO A 23 -3.64 0.89 -2.01
CA PRO A 23 -4.15 0.90 -3.37
C PRO A 23 -4.53 -0.51 -3.80
N CYS A 24 -5.60 -0.60 -4.60
CA CYS A 24 -6.07 -1.82 -5.23
C CYS A 24 -6.44 -2.87 -4.19
N SER A 25 -7.08 -2.40 -3.12
CA SER A 25 -7.37 -3.20 -1.93
C SER A 25 -8.47 -4.23 -2.15
N GLY A 26 -9.29 -4.13 -3.21
CA GLY A 26 -10.36 -5.07 -3.49
C GLY A 26 -11.23 -5.31 -2.24
N ASN A 27 -11.35 -6.57 -1.81
CA ASN A 27 -12.04 -6.95 -0.57
C ASN A 27 -11.10 -7.20 0.63
N ASP A 28 -9.82 -6.84 0.54
CA ASP A 28 -8.83 -7.00 1.60
C ASP A 28 -8.77 -5.80 2.55
N LEU A 29 -9.88 -5.58 3.24
CA LEU A 29 -10.07 -4.40 4.09
C LEU A 29 -9.85 -4.70 5.57
N LEU A 30 -10.33 -5.85 6.03
CA LEU A 30 -10.38 -6.16 7.46
C LEU A 30 -9.00 -6.50 8.05
N ILE A 31 -8.12 -7.19 7.30
CA ILE A 31 -6.81 -7.59 7.80
C ILE A 31 -5.91 -6.36 8.09
N PRO A 32 -5.77 -5.37 7.19
CA PRO A 32 -5.04 -4.15 7.50
C PRO A 32 -5.62 -3.39 8.70
N ILE A 33 -6.94 -3.36 8.86
CA ILE A 33 -7.58 -2.73 10.03
C ILE A 33 -7.22 -3.49 11.30
N GLU A 34 -7.33 -4.82 11.31
CA GLU A 34 -7.00 -5.65 12.47
C GLU A 34 -5.57 -5.43 12.93
N PHE A 35 -4.61 -5.43 11.99
CA PHE A 35 -3.20 -5.30 12.31
C PHE A 35 -2.83 -3.91 12.80
N PHE A 36 -3.38 -2.86 12.18
CA PHE A 36 -2.88 -1.51 12.37
C PHE A 36 -3.80 -0.60 13.16
N SER A 37 -5.08 -0.89 13.36
CA SER A 37 -6.01 -0.03 14.12
C SER A 37 -5.60 0.31 15.56
N PRO A 38 -4.80 -0.50 16.28
CA PRO A 38 -4.26 -0.06 17.57
C PRO A 38 -3.28 1.12 17.47
N TYR A 39 -2.69 1.37 16.29
CA TYR A 39 -1.62 2.35 16.07
C TYR A 39 -1.93 3.37 14.98
N VAL A 40 -2.63 3.02 13.90
CA VAL A 40 -3.03 3.91 12.80
C VAL A 40 -4.44 4.45 13.04
N THR A 41 -4.69 5.71 12.67
CA THR A 41 -5.99 6.38 12.85
C THR A 41 -6.73 6.67 11.57
N ASP A 42 -6.05 6.75 10.42
CA ASP A 42 -6.69 7.06 9.14
C ASP A 42 -6.35 5.99 8.10
N PHE A 43 -7.36 5.30 7.59
CA PHE A 43 -7.22 4.21 6.63
C PHE A 43 -7.78 4.63 5.29
N TRP A 44 -7.01 4.45 4.23
CA TRP A 44 -7.42 4.72 2.85
C TRP A 44 -7.34 3.46 2.01
N PHE A 45 -8.51 2.91 1.71
CA PHE A 45 -8.69 1.78 0.81
C PHE A 45 -9.16 2.31 -0.53
N VAL A 46 -8.41 2.00 -1.59
CA VAL A 46 -8.69 2.53 -2.93
C VAL A 46 -8.86 1.40 -3.91
N ASP A 47 -9.97 1.39 -4.65
CA ASP A 47 -10.18 0.43 -5.72
C ASP A 47 -11.08 0.99 -6.82
N LYS A 48 -10.72 0.78 -8.09
CA LYS A 48 -11.53 1.22 -9.25
C LYS A 48 -12.95 0.64 -9.24
N GLY A 49 -13.11 -0.55 -8.64
CA GLY A 49 -14.37 -1.26 -8.58
C GLY A 49 -15.31 -0.81 -7.47
N TYR A 50 -14.88 0.02 -6.53
CA TYR A 50 -15.79 0.51 -5.49
C TYR A 50 -16.89 1.37 -6.09
N PHE A 51 -18.13 1.11 -5.66
CA PHE A 51 -19.32 1.86 -6.07
C PHE A 51 -19.54 1.90 -7.58
N SER A 52 -18.96 0.94 -8.31
CA SER A 52 -18.99 0.83 -9.77
C SER A 52 -19.75 -0.44 -10.16
N PRO A 53 -21.08 -0.37 -10.37
CA PRO A 53 -21.92 -1.55 -10.51
C PRO A 53 -21.40 -2.54 -11.56
N ARG A 54 -21.46 -3.83 -11.22
CA ARG A 54 -21.02 -4.97 -12.03
C ARG A 54 -19.52 -5.05 -12.30
N ASN A 55 -18.71 -4.24 -11.61
CA ASN A 55 -17.26 -4.35 -11.72
C ASN A 55 -16.78 -5.77 -11.35
N LYS A 56 -15.93 -6.34 -12.21
CA LYS A 56 -15.49 -7.74 -12.11
C LYS A 56 -14.78 -8.06 -10.79
N ASP A 57 -14.06 -7.09 -10.24
CA ASP A 57 -13.16 -7.28 -9.10
C ASP A 57 -13.91 -7.15 -7.75
N THR A 58 -15.01 -6.39 -7.71
CA THR A 58 -15.73 -6.04 -6.47
C THR A 58 -17.14 -6.60 -6.36
N ARG A 59 -17.77 -7.00 -7.47
CA ARG A 59 -19.19 -7.44 -7.50
C ARG A 59 -19.52 -8.63 -6.61
N ASN A 60 -18.59 -9.58 -6.46
CA ASN A 60 -18.82 -10.78 -5.67
C ASN A 60 -18.78 -10.51 -4.15
N TYR A 61 -18.45 -9.28 -3.76
CA TYR A 61 -18.30 -8.85 -2.37
C TYR A 61 -19.29 -7.73 -1.99
N GLY A 62 -20.16 -7.32 -2.91
CA GLY A 62 -21.09 -6.20 -2.72
C GLY A 62 -20.43 -4.82 -2.65
N LEU A 63 -19.12 -4.72 -2.93
CA LEU A 63 -18.36 -3.48 -2.89
C LEU A 63 -18.58 -2.60 -4.14
N ASP A 64 -19.26 -3.14 -5.15
CA ASP A 64 -19.67 -2.43 -6.37
C ASP A 64 -21.03 -1.72 -6.23
N ALA A 65 -21.78 -1.99 -5.16
CA ALA A 65 -23.03 -1.29 -4.88
C ALA A 65 -22.78 0.21 -4.59
N PRO A 66 -23.74 1.11 -4.91
CA PRO A 66 -23.59 2.53 -4.65
C PRO A 66 -23.19 2.84 -3.20
N ALA A 67 -22.39 3.90 -3.01
CA ALA A 67 -21.81 4.28 -1.73
C ALA A 67 -22.85 4.51 -0.62
N ASP A 68 -24.06 4.94 -0.95
CA ASP A 68 -25.17 5.14 -0.01
C ASP A 68 -25.91 3.83 0.35
N LYS A 69 -25.70 2.75 -0.43
CA LYS A 69 -26.25 1.41 -0.18
C LYS A 69 -25.28 0.47 0.50
N GLN A 70 -24.02 0.87 0.65
CA GLN A 70 -23.03 0.10 1.38
C GLN A 70 -23.44 -0.08 2.86
N GLU A 71 -23.23 -1.26 3.39
CA GLU A 71 -23.27 -1.47 4.84
C GLU A 71 -22.01 -0.91 5.50
N PRO A 72 -22.06 -0.50 6.78
CA PRO A 72 -20.88 -0.11 7.53
C PRO A 72 -19.84 -1.24 7.53
N LEU A 73 -18.58 -0.92 7.23
CA LEU A 73 -17.55 -1.94 7.01
C LEU A 73 -17.36 -2.85 8.23
N LEU A 74 -17.37 -2.26 9.43
CA LEU A 74 -17.16 -2.97 10.69
C LEU A 74 -18.47 -3.35 11.41
N ARG A 75 -19.61 -3.43 10.69
CA ARG A 75 -20.92 -3.73 11.29
C ARG A 75 -20.95 -5.02 12.12
N MET A 76 -20.18 -6.03 11.71
CA MET A 76 -20.13 -7.33 12.39
C MET A 76 -19.11 -7.39 13.53
N ASP A 77 -18.24 -6.38 13.66
CA ASP A 77 -17.22 -6.35 14.70
C ASP A 77 -17.71 -5.55 15.91
N GLN A 78 -18.13 -6.27 16.94
CA GLN A 78 -18.69 -5.69 18.17
C GLN A 78 -17.69 -4.84 18.96
N ARG A 79 -16.38 -4.92 18.64
CA ARG A 79 -15.36 -4.06 19.24
C ARG A 79 -15.48 -2.62 18.74
N TYR A 80 -16.17 -2.37 17.63
CA TYR A 80 -16.28 -1.05 17.03
C TYR A 80 -17.72 -0.53 17.05
N ASN A 81 -17.86 0.74 17.41
CA ASN A 81 -19.11 1.48 17.28
C ASN A 81 -18.98 2.54 16.18
N LEU A 82 -19.89 2.53 15.21
CA LEU A 82 -19.95 3.57 14.18
C LEU A 82 -20.43 4.88 14.80
N LEU A 83 -19.66 5.95 14.60
CA LEU A 83 -19.98 7.30 15.07
C LEU A 83 -20.55 8.17 13.95
N GLU A 84 -19.91 8.13 12.78
CA GLU A 84 -20.26 9.00 11.65
C GLU A 84 -20.05 8.29 10.33
N ARG A 85 -20.85 8.66 9.34
CA ARG A 85 -20.71 8.23 7.94
C ARG A 85 -20.91 9.42 7.02
N LYS A 86 -19.98 9.62 6.09
CA LYS A 86 -20.00 10.71 5.10
C LYS A 86 -19.68 10.17 3.71
N ILE A 87 -20.38 10.70 2.71
CA ILE A 87 -20.09 10.43 1.30
C ILE A 87 -19.70 11.74 0.63
N ASN A 88 -18.61 11.74 -0.11
CA ASN A 88 -18.18 12.87 -0.95
C ASN A 88 -18.05 12.38 -2.40
N GLY A 89 -18.59 13.13 -3.35
CA GLY A 89 -18.60 12.75 -4.77
C GLY A 89 -19.86 11.94 -5.17
N PRO A 90 -19.87 11.41 -6.41
CA PRO A 90 -21.04 10.71 -6.96
C PRO A 90 -21.22 9.33 -6.33
N VAL A 91 -22.40 9.04 -5.75
CA VAL A 91 -22.65 7.77 -5.03
C VAL A 91 -22.46 6.49 -5.87
N SER A 92 -22.47 6.60 -7.20
CA SER A 92 -22.25 5.50 -8.13
C SER A 92 -21.42 5.99 -9.29
N CYS A 93 -20.49 5.18 -9.77
CA CYS A 93 -19.65 5.48 -10.92
C CYS A 93 -19.89 4.48 -12.05
N SER A 94 -19.81 4.96 -13.29
CA SER A 94 -19.87 4.06 -14.44
C SER A 94 -18.57 3.29 -14.56
N SER A 95 -18.64 1.97 -14.69
CA SER A 95 -17.48 1.12 -14.96
C SER A 95 -16.87 1.32 -16.35
N TYR A 96 -17.54 2.08 -17.23
CA TYR A 96 -17.10 2.38 -18.60
C TYR A 96 -16.44 3.76 -18.72
N ASP A 97 -16.48 4.58 -17.67
CA ASP A 97 -15.88 5.90 -17.71
C ASP A 97 -14.37 5.81 -17.47
N LYS A 98 -13.60 6.45 -18.37
CA LYS A 98 -12.14 6.53 -18.23
C LYS A 98 -11.75 7.57 -17.20
N ASP A 99 -12.55 8.63 -17.08
CA ASP A 99 -12.33 9.78 -16.22
C ASP A 99 -13.25 9.68 -14.99
N ILE A 100 -12.91 8.75 -14.10
CA ILE A 100 -13.70 8.50 -12.88
C ILE A 100 -13.67 9.75 -11.99
N ASP A 101 -14.82 10.41 -11.84
CA ASP A 101 -15.04 11.38 -10.77
C ASP A 101 -15.15 10.62 -9.43
N PRO A 102 -14.17 10.78 -8.52
CA PRO A 102 -14.05 9.88 -7.39
C PRO A 102 -15.11 10.13 -6.33
N CYS A 103 -15.71 9.05 -5.87
CA CYS A 103 -16.51 8.94 -4.68
C CYS A 103 -15.68 8.39 -3.52
N THR A 104 -15.82 9.03 -2.36
CA THR A 104 -15.25 8.56 -1.09
C THR A 104 -16.35 8.36 -0.07
N LEU A 105 -16.48 7.14 0.42
CA LEU A 105 -17.27 6.80 1.60
C LEU A 105 -16.35 6.76 2.81
N THR A 106 -16.55 7.70 3.72
CA THR A 106 -15.84 7.79 5.00
C THR A 106 -16.73 7.29 6.13
N GLU A 107 -16.18 6.43 6.98
CA GLU A 107 -16.79 5.92 8.20
C GLU A 107 -15.85 6.21 9.37
N ILE A 108 -16.39 6.73 10.48
CA ILE A 108 -15.63 7.01 11.71
C ILE A 108 -16.12 6.06 12.78
N TYR A 109 -15.19 5.33 13.40
CA TYR A 109 -15.49 4.34 14.42
C TYR A 109 -14.77 4.65 15.73
N ARG A 110 -15.42 4.31 16.85
CA ARG A 110 -14.77 4.18 18.15
C ARG A 110 -14.51 2.71 18.44
N HIS A 111 -13.27 2.37 18.78
CA HIS A 111 -12.94 1.07 19.35
C HIS A 111 -13.34 1.05 20.82
N ASN A 112 -14.33 0.24 21.19
CA ASN A 112 -14.93 0.21 22.52
C ASN A 112 -13.92 -0.12 23.63
N PRO A 113 -13.01 -1.12 23.48
CA PRO A 113 -12.05 -1.45 24.53
C PRO A 113 -11.02 -0.35 24.83
N THR A 114 -10.56 0.39 23.82
CA THR A 114 -9.46 1.37 23.99
C THR A 114 -9.91 2.83 23.92
N GLY A 115 -11.16 3.09 23.51
CA GLY A 115 -11.67 4.44 23.25
C GLY A 115 -11.08 5.12 22.02
N ARG A 116 -10.14 4.46 21.31
CA ARG A 116 -9.46 5.02 20.13
C ARG A 116 -10.46 5.25 19.00
N ILE A 117 -10.28 6.35 18.28
CA ILE A 117 -11.09 6.68 17.11
C ILE A 117 -10.27 6.37 15.86
N ILE A 118 -10.88 5.64 14.92
CA ILE A 118 -10.30 5.40 13.60
C ILE A 118 -11.25 5.91 12.53
N LYS A 119 -10.67 6.36 11.42
CA LYS A 119 -11.36 6.81 10.22
C LYS A 119 -11.02 5.87 9.08
N ILE A 120 -12.03 5.40 8.38
CA ILE A 120 -11.90 4.48 7.26
C ILE A 120 -12.49 5.15 6.02
N ASN A 121 -11.67 5.29 4.98
CA ASN A 121 -12.05 5.88 3.71
C ASN A 121 -12.00 4.78 2.65
N ARG A 122 -13.17 4.43 2.08
CA ARG A 122 -13.28 3.61 0.88
C ARG A 122 -13.49 4.55 -0.30
N ARG A 123 -12.50 4.65 -1.18
CA ARG A 123 -12.52 5.57 -2.32
C ARG A 123 -12.42 4.82 -3.63
N ASN A 124 -13.27 5.14 -4.58
CA ASN A 124 -13.15 4.56 -5.90
C ASN A 124 -12.15 5.35 -6.79
N GLY A 125 -11.74 4.73 -7.89
CA GLY A 125 -10.86 5.32 -8.90
C GLY A 125 -9.40 4.87 -8.79
N TYR A 126 -8.52 5.59 -9.48
CA TYR A 126 -7.12 5.18 -9.64
C TYR A 126 -6.27 5.44 -8.39
N GLY A 127 -5.48 4.45 -8.01
CA GLY A 127 -4.60 4.50 -6.84
C GLY A 127 -3.63 5.70 -6.85
N PHE A 128 -2.95 5.98 -7.97
CA PHE A 128 -2.02 7.13 -8.04
C PHE A 128 -2.73 8.48 -7.86
N SER A 129 -3.93 8.62 -8.43
CA SER A 129 -4.73 9.84 -8.28
C SER A 129 -5.13 10.04 -6.82
N ALA A 130 -5.62 8.99 -6.16
CA ALA A 130 -5.95 9.04 -4.74
C ALA A 130 -4.70 9.32 -3.88
N PHE A 131 -3.59 8.62 -4.13
CA PHE A 131 -2.36 8.79 -3.36
C PHE A 131 -1.82 10.22 -3.46
N ARG A 132 -1.81 10.79 -4.66
CA ARG A 132 -1.30 12.16 -4.88
C ARG A 132 -2.19 13.22 -4.24
N LYS A 133 -3.52 13.06 -4.28
CA LYS A 133 -4.50 14.04 -3.80
C LYS A 133 -4.81 13.94 -2.31
N GLU A 134 -5.03 12.72 -1.82
CA GLU A 134 -5.63 12.50 -0.49
C GLU A 134 -4.57 12.31 0.60
N ILE A 135 -3.38 11.83 0.23
CA ILE A 135 -2.32 11.49 1.18
C ILE A 135 -1.27 12.60 1.20
N SER A 136 -1.06 13.23 2.35
CA SER A 136 0.02 14.19 2.56
C SER A 136 1.23 13.54 3.27
N THR A 137 0.93 12.75 4.30
CA THR A 137 1.91 12.03 5.12
C THR A 137 1.42 10.59 5.30
N LEU A 138 2.34 9.63 5.25
CA LEU A 138 2.02 8.21 5.26
C LEU A 138 2.85 7.48 6.33
N GLY A 139 2.18 6.70 7.18
CA GLY A 139 2.86 5.79 8.11
C GLY A 139 3.02 4.39 7.54
N VAL A 140 2.00 3.90 6.84
CA VAL A 140 1.99 2.55 6.28
C VAL A 140 1.51 2.55 4.82
N PHE A 141 2.37 2.12 3.91
CA PHE A 141 1.96 1.74 2.56
C PHE A 141 1.69 0.24 2.52
N PHE A 142 0.44 -0.17 2.36
CA PHE A 142 0.05 -1.58 2.31
C PHE A 142 -0.26 -1.96 0.86
N TYR A 143 0.35 -3.00 0.32
CA TYR A 143 0.20 -3.36 -1.09
C TYR A 143 0.45 -4.84 -1.36
N ARG A 144 -0.61 -5.60 -1.60
CA ARG A 144 -0.55 -7.02 -1.97
C ARG A 144 -1.74 -7.43 -2.85
N GLY A 145 -1.61 -8.57 -3.53
CA GLY A 145 -2.64 -9.15 -4.39
C GLY A 145 -2.86 -8.48 -5.75
N ASP A 146 -1.94 -7.63 -6.23
CA ASP A 146 -2.08 -7.00 -7.57
C ASP A 146 -1.50 -7.88 -8.68
N SER A 147 -2.28 -8.03 -9.75
CA SER A 147 -2.02 -8.98 -10.84
C SER A 147 -1.74 -8.28 -12.18
N LEU A 148 -1.01 -8.96 -13.06
CA LEU A 148 -0.82 -8.56 -14.46
C LEU A 148 -2.01 -9.11 -15.27
N GLY A 149 -3.09 -8.35 -15.44
CA GLY A 149 -4.27 -8.78 -16.20
C GLY A 149 -5.42 -7.75 -16.21
N GLU A 150 -6.57 -8.10 -16.80
CA GLU A 150 -7.72 -7.19 -16.96
C GLU A 150 -8.34 -6.69 -15.64
N GLY A 151 -8.08 -7.39 -14.52
CA GLY A 151 -8.48 -6.99 -13.16
C GLY A 151 -7.37 -6.32 -12.35
N GLY A 152 -6.14 -6.32 -12.86
CA GLY A 152 -5.03 -5.62 -12.23
C GLY A 152 -5.21 -4.11 -12.29
N SER A 153 -4.56 -3.42 -11.38
CA SER A 153 -4.50 -1.96 -11.44
C SER A 153 -3.66 -1.44 -12.60
N GLY A 154 -2.73 -2.28 -13.09
CA GLY A 154 -1.68 -1.90 -14.03
C GLY A 154 -0.64 -0.95 -13.43
N ASN A 155 -0.84 -0.51 -12.19
CA ASN A 155 -0.02 0.45 -11.49
C ASN A 155 1.09 -0.32 -10.78
N LEU A 156 2.26 -0.37 -11.41
CA LEU A 156 3.42 -1.09 -10.91
C LEU A 156 4.05 -0.34 -9.73
N TRP A 157 3.39 -0.34 -8.57
CA TRP A 157 3.74 0.47 -7.39
C TRP A 157 5.14 0.23 -6.84
N LEU A 158 5.71 -0.95 -7.07
CA LEU A 158 7.05 -1.33 -6.62
C LEU A 158 8.15 -1.05 -7.66
N LEU A 159 7.83 -0.38 -8.77
CA LEU A 159 8.85 0.16 -9.68
C LEU A 159 9.56 1.37 -9.06
N ASN A 160 10.80 1.60 -9.49
CA ASN A 160 11.67 2.67 -8.98
C ASN A 160 10.98 4.04 -8.88
N GLU A 161 10.24 4.45 -9.92
CA GLU A 161 9.56 5.75 -9.96
C GLU A 161 8.40 5.84 -8.97
N HIS A 162 7.60 4.78 -8.86
CA HIS A 162 6.40 4.76 -8.02
C HIS A 162 6.71 4.54 -6.54
N ILE A 163 7.69 3.70 -6.24
CA ILE A 163 8.15 3.52 -4.86
C ILE A 163 8.80 4.79 -4.35
N ASN A 164 9.44 5.57 -5.22
CA ASN A 164 9.96 6.89 -4.86
C ASN A 164 8.83 7.85 -4.46
N ASP A 165 7.74 7.90 -5.24
CA ASP A 165 6.54 8.68 -4.87
C ASP A 165 5.99 8.28 -3.49
N VAL A 166 5.96 6.97 -3.20
CA VAL A 166 5.53 6.45 -1.89
C VAL A 166 6.45 6.92 -0.78
N CYS A 167 7.75 6.69 -0.93
CA CYS A 167 8.76 7.05 0.07
C CYS A 167 8.86 8.57 0.31
N LEU A 168 8.54 9.41 -0.67
CA LEU A 168 8.49 10.87 -0.48
C LEU A 168 7.41 11.33 0.51
N LYS A 169 6.33 10.55 0.65
CA LYS A 169 5.25 10.83 1.63
C LYS A 169 5.35 9.98 2.89
N LEU A 170 6.12 8.90 2.84
CA LEU A 170 6.35 8.02 3.97
C LEU A 170 7.15 8.77 5.04
N ILE A 171 6.70 8.70 6.29
CA ILE A 171 7.48 9.21 7.42
C ILE A 171 8.80 8.47 7.52
N ASP A 172 9.79 9.11 8.15
CA ASP A 172 10.97 8.38 8.59
C ASP A 172 10.54 7.23 9.51
N VAL A 173 11.19 6.08 9.38
CA VAL A 173 10.82 4.80 10.02
C VAL A 173 9.40 4.30 9.72
N GLY A 174 8.78 4.77 8.63
CA GLY A 174 7.50 4.27 8.12
C GLY A 174 7.59 2.89 7.48
N LEU A 175 6.43 2.27 7.22
CA LEU A 175 6.34 0.88 6.79
C LEU A 175 5.83 0.70 5.37
N ILE A 176 6.43 -0.23 4.65
CA ILE A 176 5.92 -0.81 3.40
C ILE A 176 5.57 -2.27 3.68
N VAL A 177 4.32 -2.64 3.48
CA VAL A 177 3.81 -4.00 3.71
C VAL A 177 3.42 -4.60 2.37
N SER A 178 4.16 -5.62 1.90
CA SER A 178 3.94 -6.16 0.56
C SER A 178 4.30 -7.63 0.40
N ASP A 179 3.58 -8.30 -0.50
CA ASP A 179 3.86 -9.67 -0.97
C ASP A 179 4.71 -9.70 -2.26
N GLY A 180 5.16 -8.54 -2.75
CA GLY A 180 5.87 -8.43 -4.02
C GLY A 180 4.95 -8.48 -5.25
N SER A 181 3.70 -8.06 -5.07
CA SER A 181 2.73 -7.95 -6.16
C SER A 181 3.19 -7.01 -7.27
N ASN A 182 2.79 -7.37 -8.49
CA ASN A 182 3.08 -6.69 -9.74
C ASN A 182 4.48 -6.00 -9.92
N PRO A 183 5.63 -6.72 -9.88
CA PRO A 183 6.96 -6.10 -9.93
C PRO A 183 7.39 -5.61 -11.32
N GLY A 184 6.55 -5.79 -12.35
CA GLY A 184 6.88 -5.53 -13.75
C GLY A 184 7.70 -6.66 -14.40
N MET A 185 7.49 -6.91 -15.70
CA MET A 185 8.09 -8.04 -16.41
C MET A 185 9.63 -7.97 -16.51
N ARG A 186 10.23 -6.78 -16.57
CA ARG A 186 11.67 -6.58 -16.77
C ARG A 186 12.51 -6.61 -15.49
N MET A 187 11.90 -6.35 -14.33
CA MET A 187 12.61 -6.17 -13.06
C MET A 187 12.74 -7.45 -12.23
N ARG A 188 12.06 -8.53 -12.63
CA ARG A 188 12.07 -9.84 -11.95
C ARG A 188 13.49 -10.27 -11.54
N LYS A 189 14.43 -10.28 -12.49
CA LYS A 189 15.79 -10.80 -12.26
C LYS A 189 16.86 -9.75 -11.91
N LYS A 190 16.54 -8.45 -11.93
CA LYS A 190 17.51 -7.35 -11.79
C LYS A 190 16.85 -6.11 -11.17
N GLY A 191 17.53 -5.47 -10.20
CA GLY A 191 17.08 -4.22 -9.58
C GLY A 191 17.30 -4.20 -8.07
N ILE A 192 17.43 -3.00 -7.50
CA ILE A 192 17.68 -2.79 -6.07
C ILE A 192 16.49 -3.25 -5.20
N TYR A 193 15.26 -3.15 -5.73
CA TYR A 193 14.03 -3.53 -5.02
C TYR A 193 13.64 -5.00 -5.15
N ARG A 194 14.50 -5.86 -5.73
CA ARG A 194 14.17 -7.28 -5.97
C ARG A 194 13.73 -8.03 -4.72
N GLU A 195 14.21 -7.60 -3.56
CA GLU A 195 13.88 -8.25 -2.30
C GLU A 195 12.38 -8.14 -1.99
N PHE A 196 11.65 -7.12 -2.48
CA PHE A 196 10.19 -7.04 -2.30
C PHE A 196 9.45 -8.24 -2.89
N TRP A 197 9.94 -8.84 -3.99
CA TRP A 197 9.29 -9.96 -4.68
C TRP A 197 10.09 -11.25 -4.66
N LYS A 198 11.08 -11.37 -3.76
CA LYS A 198 11.91 -12.57 -3.60
C LYS A 198 11.08 -13.86 -3.57
N TYR A 199 10.05 -13.91 -2.72
CA TYR A 199 9.24 -15.11 -2.54
C TYR A 199 8.23 -15.38 -3.64
N ARG A 200 7.97 -14.38 -4.48
CA ARG A 200 7.18 -14.60 -5.69
C ARG A 200 7.95 -15.42 -6.72
N GLU A 201 9.27 -15.26 -6.79
CA GLU A 201 10.10 -15.96 -7.77
C GLU A 201 10.45 -17.38 -7.36
N THR A 202 10.55 -17.64 -6.05
CA THR A 202 10.99 -18.94 -5.53
C THR A 202 9.89 -20.00 -5.47
N GLY A 203 8.66 -19.68 -5.93
CA GLY A 203 7.51 -20.59 -5.79
C GLY A 203 6.95 -20.66 -4.37
N ALA A 204 7.46 -19.85 -3.44
CA ALA A 204 6.97 -19.81 -2.07
C ALA A 204 5.52 -19.31 -1.94
N TYR A 205 4.93 -18.84 -3.05
CA TYR A 205 3.51 -18.53 -3.19
C TYR A 205 2.58 -19.72 -2.90
N SER A 206 3.02 -20.96 -3.19
CA SER A 206 2.15 -22.15 -3.16
C SER A 206 2.24 -23.00 -1.89
N GLU A 207 3.16 -22.71 -0.97
CA GLU A 207 3.30 -23.51 0.26
C GLU A 207 2.87 -22.69 1.48
N GLU A 208 1.79 -23.10 2.14
CA GLU A 208 1.28 -22.50 3.38
C GLU A 208 2.18 -22.76 4.61
N ASN A 209 3.29 -23.50 4.42
CA ASN A 209 4.13 -24.04 5.51
C ASN A 209 5.45 -23.29 5.73
N TYR A 210 5.64 -22.11 5.14
CA TYR A 210 6.85 -21.33 5.45
C TYR A 210 6.77 -20.77 6.88
N ASP A 211 7.78 -21.10 7.69
CA ASP A 211 8.01 -20.48 8.99
C ASP A 211 8.22 -18.96 8.79
N PRO A 212 7.31 -18.10 9.30
CA PRO A 212 7.43 -16.66 9.17
C PRO A 212 8.75 -16.09 9.73
N GLU A 213 9.30 -16.67 10.80
CA GLU A 213 10.58 -16.20 11.34
C GLU A 213 11.73 -16.47 10.38
N TYR A 214 11.74 -17.66 9.77
CA TYR A 214 12.70 -18.00 8.73
C TYR A 214 12.58 -17.05 7.54
N LEU A 215 11.35 -16.72 7.12
CA LEU A 215 11.12 -15.77 6.03
C LEU A 215 11.78 -14.42 6.34
N ILE A 216 11.44 -13.83 7.50
CA ILE A 216 12.00 -12.55 7.96
C ILE A 216 13.53 -12.60 7.99
N LYS A 217 14.12 -13.62 8.64
CA LYS A 217 15.59 -13.76 8.80
C LYS A 217 16.34 -13.88 7.46
N SER A 218 15.68 -14.41 6.42
CA SER A 218 16.33 -14.59 5.13
C SER A 218 16.22 -13.38 4.21
N MET A 219 15.39 -12.38 4.54
CA MET A 219 15.30 -11.14 3.77
C MET A 219 16.56 -10.31 3.95
N ARG A 220 17.05 -9.71 2.87
CA ARG A 220 18.23 -8.86 2.92
C ARG A 220 17.81 -7.40 2.99
N SER A 221 18.39 -6.65 3.93
CA SER A 221 18.32 -5.20 3.90
C SER A 221 19.01 -4.67 2.64
N PHE A 222 18.51 -3.55 2.13
CA PHE A 222 19.10 -2.91 0.95
C PHE A 222 18.94 -1.39 1.03
N ASN A 223 19.80 -0.69 0.29
CA ASN A 223 19.70 0.75 0.09
C ASN A 223 19.25 1.04 -1.33
N ASP A 224 18.46 2.09 -1.52
CA ASP A 224 18.13 2.58 -2.84
C ASP A 224 18.99 3.78 -3.28
N TYR A 225 18.74 4.25 -4.51
CA TYR A 225 19.45 5.41 -5.07
C TYR A 225 19.10 6.73 -4.37
N GLY A 226 18.02 6.78 -3.59
CA GLY A 226 17.64 7.92 -2.77
C GLY A 226 18.31 7.94 -1.41
N GLY A 227 19.23 7.00 -1.12
CA GLY A 227 19.86 6.86 0.20
C GLY A 227 18.89 6.41 1.28
N ARG A 228 17.82 5.70 0.90
CA ARG A 228 16.87 5.11 1.85
C ARG A 228 17.28 3.69 2.14
N GLU A 229 17.28 3.33 3.41
CA GLU A 229 17.54 1.98 3.88
C GLU A 229 16.22 1.24 4.10
N PHE A 230 16.10 0.05 3.53
CA PHE A 230 14.94 -0.83 3.66
C PHE A 230 15.33 -2.04 4.49
N ASN A 231 14.69 -2.20 5.64
CA ASN A 231 14.92 -3.29 6.57
C ASN A 231 13.66 -4.14 6.70
N CYS A 232 13.75 -5.44 6.45
CA CYS A 232 12.62 -6.32 6.73
C CYS A 232 12.52 -6.54 8.24
N VAL A 233 11.42 -6.08 8.83
CA VAL A 233 11.20 -6.05 10.29
C VAL A 233 10.05 -6.94 10.75
N GLY A 234 9.33 -7.54 9.80
CA GLY A 234 8.16 -8.35 10.15
C GLY A 234 7.46 -9.03 8.99
N TYR A 235 6.32 -9.63 9.34
CA TYR A 235 5.49 -10.45 8.47
C TYR A 235 4.01 -10.18 8.76
N ALA A 236 3.18 -10.14 7.71
CA ALA A 236 1.76 -9.78 7.74
C ALA A 236 0.87 -10.82 7.02
N GLY A 237 1.20 -12.10 7.17
CA GLY A 237 0.38 -13.23 6.75
C GLY A 237 0.56 -13.64 5.27
N HIS A 238 -0.21 -14.65 4.87
CA HIS A 238 -0.12 -15.31 3.55
C HIS A 238 -1.48 -15.32 2.84
N ARG A 239 -1.95 -14.17 2.35
CA ARG A 239 -3.22 -14.11 1.60
C ARG A 239 -3.02 -14.37 0.12
N TYR A 240 -2.06 -13.68 -0.46
CA TYR A 240 -1.71 -13.76 -1.88
C TYR A 240 -0.25 -14.20 -2.02
N GLY A 241 0.32 -14.88 -1.02
CA GLY A 241 1.76 -15.07 -0.87
C GLY A 241 2.29 -14.39 0.40
N PRO A 242 3.55 -14.66 0.78
CA PRO A 242 4.13 -14.14 2.01
C PRO A 242 4.20 -12.61 2.00
N THR A 243 3.46 -11.96 2.90
CA THR A 243 3.42 -10.50 3.00
C THR A 243 4.48 -10.03 3.99
N MET A 244 5.56 -9.42 3.52
CA MET A 244 6.66 -8.94 4.34
C MET A 244 6.45 -7.48 4.75
N ILE A 245 6.97 -7.10 5.93
CA ILE A 245 6.94 -5.73 6.44
C ILE A 245 8.35 -5.15 6.38
N TRP A 246 8.48 -4.01 5.71
CA TRP A 246 9.72 -3.29 5.52
C TRP A 246 9.66 -1.94 6.20
N GLN A 247 10.59 -1.68 7.11
CA GLN A 247 10.81 -0.35 7.66
C GLN A 247 11.76 0.42 6.76
N VAL A 248 11.41 1.67 6.47
CA VAL A 248 12.18 2.55 5.59
C VAL A 248 12.76 3.69 6.42
N CYS A 249 14.08 3.82 6.41
CA CYS A 249 14.81 4.88 7.11
C CYS A 249 15.49 5.80 6.08
N ASN A 250 15.37 7.11 6.26
CA ASN A 250 16.13 8.07 5.46
C ASN A 250 17.52 8.23 6.07
N THR A 251 18.54 7.61 5.45
CA THR A 251 19.93 7.71 5.97
C THR A 251 20.59 9.06 5.60
N LEU A 252 20.07 9.73 4.58
CA LEU A 252 20.44 11.09 4.20
C LEU A 252 19.50 12.09 4.90
N GLY A 253 19.75 12.31 6.18
CA GLY A 253 18.97 13.27 6.97
C GLY A 253 18.94 14.65 6.32
N ASN A 254 17.74 15.24 6.18
CA ASN A 254 17.50 16.68 5.99
C ASN A 254 18.39 17.42 4.97
N TYR A 255 18.83 16.79 3.88
CA TYR A 255 19.28 17.56 2.73
C TYR A 255 18.06 18.12 2.01
N ASP A 256 17.85 19.42 2.26
CA ASP A 256 16.84 20.33 1.73
C ASP A 256 16.05 19.80 0.52
N ARG A 257 14.72 19.82 0.58
CA ARG A 257 13.78 19.32 -0.46
C ARG A 257 13.96 19.96 -1.84
N ASN A 258 14.78 21.01 -1.94
CA ASN A 258 15.21 21.63 -3.20
C ASN A 258 16.32 20.84 -3.93
N SER A 259 16.98 19.89 -3.27
CA SER A 259 18.10 19.11 -3.83
C SER A 259 17.63 17.98 -4.75
N SER A 260 16.36 17.56 -4.66
CA SER A 260 15.79 16.51 -5.52
C SER A 260 15.74 16.93 -6.99
N ASN A 261 15.59 18.23 -7.28
CA ASN A 261 15.68 18.73 -8.66
C ASN A 261 17.11 18.64 -9.21
N VAL A 262 18.11 18.91 -8.37
CA VAL A 262 19.53 18.85 -8.75
C VAL A 262 19.98 17.41 -8.98
N ILE A 263 19.50 16.46 -8.17
CA ILE A 263 19.79 15.03 -8.35
C ILE A 263 19.11 14.49 -9.61
N ASN A 264 17.86 14.89 -9.89
CA ASN A 264 17.17 14.48 -11.11
C ASN A 264 17.82 15.08 -12.38
N GLU A 265 18.30 16.32 -12.33
CA GLU A 265 19.09 16.93 -13.42
C GLU A 265 20.42 16.18 -13.63
N LEU A 266 21.15 15.86 -12.56
CA LEU A 266 22.41 15.10 -12.64
C LEU A 266 22.23 13.69 -13.19
N MET A 267 21.12 13.01 -12.85
CA MET A 267 20.82 11.68 -13.36
C MET A 267 20.44 11.70 -14.85
N ASN A 268 19.65 12.69 -15.29
CA ASN A 268 19.32 12.87 -16.70
C ASN A 268 20.59 13.16 -17.54
N ASP A 269 21.48 14.01 -17.02
CA ASP A 269 22.77 14.33 -17.65
C ASP A 269 23.68 13.09 -17.82
N LEU A 270 23.65 12.18 -16.85
CA LEU A 270 24.45 10.94 -16.88
C LEU A 270 23.87 9.90 -17.84
N GLU A 271 22.55 9.82 -17.96
CA GLU A 271 21.90 8.95 -18.96
C GLU A 271 22.14 9.46 -20.38
N GLU A 272 22.06 10.78 -20.61
CA GLU A 272 22.29 11.38 -21.91
C GLU A 272 23.74 11.23 -22.38
N LYS A 273 24.72 11.38 -21.47
CA LYS A 273 26.15 11.14 -21.77
C LYS A 273 26.47 9.67 -22.06
N ASN A 274 25.80 8.73 -21.41
CA ASN A 274 25.95 7.30 -21.69
C ASN A 274 25.32 6.88 -23.03
N LEU A 275 24.23 7.54 -23.44
CA LEU A 275 23.60 7.35 -24.75
C LEU A 275 24.47 7.86 -25.91
N ILE A 276 25.25 8.92 -25.70
CA ILE A 276 26.18 9.45 -26.70
C ILE A 276 27.41 8.53 -26.87
N GLN A 277 27.90 7.93 -25.78
CA GLN A 277 29.04 6.97 -25.84
C GLN A 277 28.69 5.61 -26.45
N GLN A 278 27.41 5.23 -26.53
CA GLN A 278 26.98 3.97 -27.17
C GLN A 278 26.72 4.11 -28.68
N ASN A 279 26.72 5.33 -29.20
CA ASN A 279 26.46 5.64 -30.62
C ASN A 279 27.67 6.22 -31.37
N GLN A 280 28.87 6.12 -30.78
CA GLN A 280 30.17 6.40 -31.41
C GLN A 280 30.98 5.10 -31.49
#